data_AF-A0A662SIF0-F1
#
_entry.id   AF-A0A662SIF0-F1
#
_cell.length_a   1.000
_cell.length_b   1.000
_cell.length_c   1.000
_cell.angle_alpha   90.00
_cell.angle_beta   90.00
_cell.angle_gamma   90.00
#
_symmetry.space_group_name_H-M   'P 1'
#
loop_
_entity.id
_entity.type
_entity.pdbx_description
1 polymer ?
#
loop_
_entity_poly.entity_id
_entity_poly.type
_entity_poly.pdbx_seq_one_letter_code
_entity_poly.pdbx_strand_id
1 'polypeptide(L)'
;RGMIERASDKYIFSQSFSVPYDVGNMTVSVVLPSKFSILSPIYPSPETISTVGKEVVVVWSYGPVKAKQEKFLILGFRENYSRFFWVPYAVLSLIASFIAGLFVGRKISKPSKPGVLADEERILQVLRNRKTVTQAELVQILGFSKAKLSKLLNQMEKEGLIRREKYKKTFIISLPDREHT
;
A
#
# COMPACT_ATOMS: atom_id res chain seq x y z
N ARG A 1 35.70 -23.83 -20.30
CA ARG A 1 34.29 -23.37 -20.22
C ARG A 1 34.15 -22.65 -18.88
N GLY A 2 33.70 -21.39 -18.85
CA GLY A 2 33.49 -20.68 -17.59
C GLY A 2 32.25 -21.23 -16.87
N MET A 3 32.30 -21.33 -15.55
CA MET A 3 31.20 -21.77 -14.71
C MET A 3 30.84 -20.67 -13.71
N ILE A 4 29.56 -20.30 -13.69
CA ILE A 4 29.00 -19.42 -12.67
C ILE A 4 28.21 -20.30 -11.71
N GLU A 5 28.66 -20.38 -10.46
CA GLU A 5 27.95 -21.07 -9.39
C GLU A 5 27.23 -20.05 -8.51
N ARG A 6 26.01 -20.38 -8.09
CA ARG A 6 25.25 -19.59 -7.13
C ARG A 6 25.30 -20.26 -5.76
N ALA A 7 25.91 -19.60 -4.80
CA ALA A 7 25.95 -20.01 -3.39
C ALA A 7 25.14 -19.00 -2.57
N SER A 8 23.87 -19.32 -2.31
CA SER A 8 22.91 -18.48 -1.57
C SER A 8 22.76 -17.06 -2.15
N ASP A 9 23.46 -16.08 -1.58
CA ASP A 9 23.41 -14.64 -1.90
C ASP A 9 24.65 -14.13 -2.65
N LYS A 10 25.46 -15.07 -3.12
CA LYS A 10 26.73 -14.83 -3.78
C LYS A 10 26.85 -15.68 -5.03
N TYR A 11 27.47 -15.10 -6.03
CA TYR A 11 27.85 -15.76 -7.27
C TYR A 11 29.37 -15.94 -7.28
N ILE A 12 29.82 -17.08 -7.80
CA ILE A 12 31.23 -17.40 -7.98
C ILE A 12 31.43 -17.66 -9.46
N PHE A 13 32.22 -16.81 -10.11
CA PHE A 13 32.70 -17.05 -11.46
C PHE A 13 34.03 -17.76 -11.38
N SER A 14 34.14 -18.91 -12.06
CA SER A 14 35.39 -19.66 -12.18
C SER A 14 35.66 -19.96 -13.65
N GLN A 15 36.89 -19.71 -14.10
CA GLN A 15 37.29 -20.00 -15.47
C GLN A 15 38.75 -20.41 -15.54
N SER A 16 39.00 -21.51 -16.23
CA SER A 16 40.33 -21.93 -16.68
C SER A 16 40.55 -21.59 -18.15
N PHE A 17 41.78 -21.26 -18.49
CA PHE A 17 42.22 -20.92 -19.84
C PHE A 17 43.71 -21.24 -20.01
N SER A 18 44.11 -21.46 -21.25
CA SER A 18 45.49 -21.75 -21.65
C SER A 18 45.80 -21.06 -22.97
N VAL A 19 47.03 -20.61 -23.13
CA VAL A 19 47.51 -20.02 -24.39
C VAL A 19 48.22 -21.07 -25.26
N PRO A 20 48.04 -21.06 -26.59
CA PRO A 20 48.67 -22.04 -27.47
C PRO A 20 50.18 -21.82 -27.68
N TYR A 21 50.67 -20.62 -27.40
CA TYR A 21 52.07 -20.21 -27.59
C TYR A 21 52.63 -19.59 -26.31
N ASP A 22 53.96 -19.51 -26.21
CA ASP A 22 54.63 -18.78 -25.15
C ASP A 22 54.34 -17.28 -25.29
N VAL A 23 53.82 -16.67 -24.23
CA VAL A 23 53.50 -15.24 -24.18
C VAL A 23 54.29 -14.59 -23.06
N GLY A 24 54.92 -13.45 -23.36
CA GLY A 24 55.72 -12.70 -22.38
C GLY A 24 54.85 -12.09 -21.28
N ASN A 25 53.79 -11.39 -21.67
CA ASN A 25 52.83 -10.78 -20.75
C ASN A 25 51.42 -11.13 -21.19
N MET A 26 50.56 -11.48 -20.24
CA MET A 26 49.15 -11.77 -20.48
C MET A 26 48.30 -11.04 -19.46
N THR A 27 47.38 -10.20 -19.94
CA THR A 27 46.44 -9.48 -19.09
C THR A 27 45.04 -10.03 -19.30
N VAL A 28 44.35 -10.29 -18.19
CA VAL A 28 42.97 -10.75 -18.17
C VAL A 28 42.15 -9.74 -17.38
N SER A 29 41.08 -9.24 -17.99
CA SER A 29 40.15 -8.33 -17.35
C SER A 29 38.77 -8.98 -17.24
N VAL A 30 38.13 -8.80 -16.09
CA VAL A 30 36.74 -9.17 -15.87
C VAL A 30 35.96 -7.90 -15.54
N VAL A 31 34.89 -7.66 -16.30
CA VAL A 31 34.03 -6.48 -16.17
C VAL A 31 32.74 -6.88 -15.49
N LEU A 32 32.44 -6.26 -14.37
CA LEU A 32 31.22 -6.48 -13.60
C LEU A 32 30.27 -5.29 -13.78
N PRO A 33 29.00 -5.55 -14.16
CA PRO A 33 27.98 -4.52 -14.22
C PRO A 33 27.75 -3.84 -12.86
N SER A 34 27.26 -2.60 -12.92
CA SER A 34 27.05 -1.69 -11.78
C SER A 34 26.19 -2.20 -10.63
N LYS A 35 25.33 -3.19 -10.92
CA LYS A 35 24.47 -3.82 -9.92
C LYS A 35 25.21 -4.86 -9.06
N PHE A 36 26.48 -5.14 -9.35
CA PHE A 36 27.26 -6.13 -8.64
C PHE A 36 28.39 -5.51 -7.81
N SER A 37 28.75 -6.18 -6.73
CA SER A 37 29.89 -5.85 -5.88
C SER A 37 30.78 -7.06 -5.73
N ILE A 38 32.10 -6.84 -5.76
CA ILE A 38 33.10 -7.90 -5.61
C ILE A 38 33.06 -8.44 -4.17
N LEU A 39 33.19 -9.75 -4.03
CA LEU A 39 33.31 -10.45 -2.75
C LEU A 39 34.40 -11.51 -2.83
N SER A 40 35.00 -11.86 -1.69
CA SER A 40 35.88 -13.04 -1.60
C SER A 40 35.12 -14.31 -1.96
N PRO A 41 35.71 -15.33 -2.61
CA PRO A 41 37.12 -15.42 -2.95
C PRO A 41 37.45 -14.63 -4.22
N ILE A 42 38.64 -14.03 -4.22
CA ILE A 42 39.26 -13.43 -5.40
C ILE A 42 40.59 -14.14 -5.55
N TYR A 43 40.76 -14.92 -6.60
CA TYR A 43 41.97 -15.67 -6.84
C TYR A 43 42.29 -15.72 -8.34
N PRO A 44 43.54 -15.50 -8.76
CA PRO A 44 44.66 -15.01 -7.95
C PRO A 44 44.42 -13.57 -7.45
N SER A 45 45.35 -13.00 -6.68
CA SER A 45 45.23 -11.59 -6.27
C SER A 45 45.27 -10.68 -7.51
N PRO A 46 44.29 -9.77 -7.68
CA PRO A 46 44.26 -8.87 -8.82
C PRO A 46 45.33 -7.80 -8.68
N GLU A 47 45.83 -7.32 -9.81
CA GLU A 47 46.78 -6.20 -9.85
C GLU A 47 46.07 -4.87 -9.71
N THR A 48 44.87 -4.74 -10.29
CA THR A 48 44.08 -3.51 -10.23
C THR A 48 42.60 -3.83 -10.14
N ILE A 49 41.90 -3.11 -9.27
CA ILE A 49 40.45 -3.06 -9.20
C ILE A 49 40.07 -1.59 -9.38
N SER A 50 39.45 -1.29 -10.51
CA SER A 50 39.07 0.08 -10.87
C SER A 50 37.59 0.13 -11.22
N THR A 51 36.96 1.27 -10.92
CA THR A 51 35.58 1.54 -11.36
C THR A 51 35.65 2.43 -12.59
N VAL A 52 35.23 1.90 -13.74
CA VAL A 52 35.17 2.65 -15.00
C VAL A 52 33.69 3.01 -15.25
N GLY A 53 33.36 4.28 -15.02
CA GLY A 53 31.97 4.76 -15.09
C GLY A 53 31.11 4.16 -13.98
N LYS A 54 30.27 3.18 -14.33
CA LYS A 54 29.45 2.43 -13.36
C LYS A 54 29.88 0.97 -13.22
N GLU A 55 30.85 0.50 -14.00
CA GLU A 55 31.26 -0.90 -14.03
C GLU A 55 32.54 -1.08 -13.21
N VAL A 56 32.64 -2.23 -12.54
CA VAL A 56 33.86 -2.58 -11.80
C VAL A 56 34.71 -3.49 -12.69
N VAL A 57 35.93 -3.07 -12.97
CA VAL A 57 36.89 -3.78 -13.80
C VAL A 57 37.98 -4.35 -12.90
N VAL A 58 38.14 -5.66 -12.93
CA VAL A 58 39.20 -6.38 -12.22
C VAL A 58 40.22 -6.88 -13.21
N VAL A 59 41.49 -6.53 -12.99
CA VAL A 59 42.58 -6.81 -13.92
C VAL A 59 43.62 -7.69 -13.24
N TRP A 60 44.02 -8.75 -13.93
CA TRP A 60 45.12 -9.63 -13.57
C TRP A 60 46.17 -9.60 -14.68
N SER A 61 47.43 -9.32 -14.32
CA SER A 61 48.56 -9.51 -15.22
C SER A 61 49.35 -10.74 -14.80
N TYR A 62 49.59 -11.61 -15.76
CA TYR A 62 50.46 -12.75 -15.65
C TYR A 62 51.76 -12.40 -16.37
N GLY A 63 52.89 -12.67 -15.72
CA GLY A 63 54.21 -12.64 -16.36
C GLY A 63 54.35 -13.75 -17.41
N PRO A 64 55.58 -14.20 -17.74
CA PRO A 64 55.81 -15.17 -18.82
C PRO A 64 54.96 -16.43 -18.63
N VAL A 65 54.05 -16.69 -19.56
CA VAL A 65 53.18 -17.87 -19.55
C VAL A 65 53.59 -18.79 -20.69
N LYS A 66 53.87 -20.04 -20.34
CA LYS A 66 54.26 -21.06 -21.32
C LYS A 66 53.06 -21.58 -22.10
N ALA A 67 53.32 -22.04 -23.32
CA ALA A 67 52.34 -22.73 -24.16
C ALA A 67 51.69 -23.88 -23.38
N LYS A 68 50.37 -23.98 -23.49
CA LYS A 68 49.50 -24.97 -22.84
C LYS A 68 49.53 -24.94 -21.30
N GLN A 69 50.14 -23.93 -20.68
CA GLN A 69 50.04 -23.75 -19.24
C GLN A 69 48.64 -23.27 -18.88
N GLU A 70 47.94 -24.06 -18.07
CA GLU A 70 46.62 -23.67 -17.58
C GLU A 70 46.74 -22.61 -16.48
N LYS A 71 45.96 -21.55 -16.63
CA LYS A 71 45.69 -20.56 -15.61
C LYS A 71 44.22 -20.64 -15.25
N PHE A 72 43.92 -20.40 -13.98
CA PHE A 72 42.55 -20.36 -13.49
C PHE A 72 42.33 -19.07 -12.71
N LEU A 73 41.11 -18.55 -12.80
CA LEU A 73 40.65 -17.41 -12.04
C LEU A 73 39.33 -17.76 -11.35
N ILE A 74 39.14 -17.21 -10.16
CA ILE A 74 37.93 -17.30 -9.34
C ILE A 74 37.59 -15.89 -8.86
N LEU A 75 36.35 -15.48 -9.09
CA LEU A 75 35.84 -14.19 -8.66
C LEU A 75 34.47 -14.35 -8.01
N GLY A 76 34.39 -14.04 -6.72
CA GLY A 76 33.14 -13.89 -6.00
C GLY A 76 32.51 -12.52 -6.27
N PHE A 77 31.20 -12.49 -6.44
CA PHE A 77 30.43 -11.25 -6.57
C PHE A 77 29.00 -11.42 -6.04
N ARG A 78 28.36 -10.31 -5.66
CA ARG A 78 26.98 -10.27 -5.17
C ARG A 78 26.21 -9.18 -5.89
N GLU A 79 24.92 -9.41 -6.09
CA GLU A 79 24.01 -8.37 -6.54
C GLU A 79 23.65 -7.42 -5.39
N ASN A 80 23.88 -6.13 -5.59
CA ASN A 80 23.61 -5.09 -4.62
C ASN A 80 22.16 -4.60 -4.79
N TYR A 81 21.22 -5.33 -4.20
CA TYR A 81 19.83 -4.87 -4.12
C TYR A 81 19.71 -3.77 -3.06
N SER A 82 19.21 -2.60 -3.48
CA SER A 82 18.79 -1.57 -2.53
C SER A 82 17.63 -2.10 -1.70
N ARG A 83 17.88 -2.44 -0.43
CA ARG A 83 16.85 -2.96 0.52
C ARG A 83 15.69 -1.98 0.78
N PHE A 84 15.81 -0.74 0.32
CA PHE A 84 14.87 0.34 0.60
C PHE A 84 14.05 0.77 -0.62
N PHE A 85 14.00 -0.04 -1.69
CA PHE A 85 13.22 0.27 -2.89
C PHE A 85 11.71 0.49 -2.61
N TRP A 86 11.19 -0.05 -1.50
CA TRP A 86 9.78 0.04 -1.09
C TRP A 86 9.44 1.30 -0.28
N VAL A 87 10.44 1.98 0.29
CA VAL A 87 10.26 3.18 1.14
C VAL A 87 9.45 4.29 0.46
N PRO A 88 9.69 4.68 -0.82
CA PRO A 88 8.89 5.73 -1.46
C PRO A 88 7.41 5.35 -1.58
N TYR A 89 7.09 4.07 -1.81
CA TYR A 89 5.71 3.59 -1.88
C TYR A 89 5.02 3.63 -0.51
N ALA A 90 5.73 3.29 0.57
CA ALA A 90 5.19 3.39 1.92
C ALA A 90 4.90 4.84 2.33
N VAL A 91 5.80 5.78 2.00
CA VAL A 91 5.60 7.22 2.22
C VAL A 91 4.38 7.72 1.45
N LEU A 92 4.25 7.33 0.17
CA LEU A 92 3.10 7.72 -0.65
C LEU A 92 1.78 7.16 -0.10
N SER A 93 1.79 5.93 0.40
CA SER A 93 0.63 5.31 1.05
C SER A 93 0.21 6.04 2.32
N LEU A 94 1.17 6.45 3.16
CA LEU A 94 0.90 7.28 4.35
C LEU A 94 0.26 8.62 4.00
N ILE A 95 0.79 9.30 2.98
CA ILE A 95 0.25 10.58 2.50
C ILE A 95 -1.18 10.38 1.97
N ALA A 96 -1.39 9.35 1.15
CA ALA A 96 -2.72 9.03 0.61
C ALA A 96 -3.73 8.71 1.72
N SER A 97 -3.33 7.93 2.73
CA SER A 97 -4.16 7.60 3.90
C SER A 97 -4.51 8.85 4.72
N PHE A 98 -3.55 9.75 4.92
CA PHE A 98 -3.77 11.01 5.63
C PHE A 98 -4.77 11.92 4.90
N ILE A 99 -4.63 12.05 3.57
CA ILE A 99 -5.57 12.82 2.74
C ILE A 99 -6.96 12.20 2.78
N ALA A 100 -7.06 10.87 2.58
CA ALA A 100 -8.34 10.17 2.66
C ALA A 100 -9.02 10.36 4.02
N GLY A 101 -8.26 10.29 5.12
CA GLY A 101 -8.75 10.54 6.48
C GLY A 101 -9.31 11.96 6.65
N LEU A 102 -8.64 12.99 6.12
CA LEU A 102 -9.14 14.37 6.15
C LEU A 102 -10.45 14.55 5.36
N PHE A 103 -10.59 13.88 4.21
CA PHE A 103 -11.80 13.96 3.40
C PHE A 103 -12.99 13.23 4.04
N VAL A 104 -12.78 12.03 4.61
CA VAL A 104 -13.82 11.28 5.30
C VAL A 104 -14.24 11.98 6.59
N GLY A 105 -13.28 12.53 7.35
CA GLY A 105 -13.54 13.25 8.59
C GLY A 105 -14.42 14.49 8.42
N ARG A 106 -14.41 15.12 7.24
CA ARG A 106 -15.32 16.24 6.91
C ARG A 106 -16.76 15.82 6.60
N LYS A 107 -16.99 14.55 6.27
CA LYS A 107 -18.29 14.04 5.79
C LYS A 107 -19.06 13.22 6.83
N ILE A 108 -18.44 12.87 7.96
CA ILE A 108 -19.14 12.23 9.08
C ILE A 108 -19.93 13.32 9.81
N SER A 109 -21.22 13.44 9.46
CA SER A 109 -22.18 14.19 10.25
C SER A 109 -22.20 13.64 11.68
N LYS A 110 -22.40 14.53 12.64
CA LYS A 110 -22.37 14.24 14.09
C LYS A 110 -23.12 12.92 14.37
N PRO A 111 -22.51 11.94 15.07
CA PRO A 111 -23.22 10.74 15.47
C PRO A 111 -24.47 11.15 16.27
N SER A 112 -25.63 10.71 15.82
CA SER A 112 -26.89 10.89 16.52
C SER A 112 -26.77 10.31 17.92
N LYS A 113 -27.19 11.07 18.94
CA LYS A 113 -27.11 10.63 20.34
C LYS A 113 -27.96 9.37 20.51
N PRO A 114 -27.50 8.32 21.24
CA PRO A 114 -28.20 7.04 21.35
C PRO A 114 -29.64 7.14 21.88
N GLY A 115 -29.96 8.15 22.69
CA GLY A 115 -31.34 8.40 23.14
C GLY A 115 -32.30 8.89 22.06
N VAL A 116 -31.79 9.49 20.97
CA VAL A 116 -32.62 10.00 19.87
C VAL A 116 -33.14 8.85 19.01
N LEU A 117 -32.31 7.82 18.77
CA LEU A 117 -32.71 6.61 18.03
C LEU A 117 -33.84 5.84 18.73
N ALA A 118 -33.80 5.78 20.06
CA ALA A 118 -34.85 5.13 20.85
C ALA A 118 -36.19 5.89 20.79
N ASP A 119 -36.15 7.22 20.71
CA ASP A 119 -37.34 8.06 20.56
C ASP A 119 -37.93 7.99 19.13
N GLU A 120 -37.07 7.92 18.10
CA GLU A 120 -37.47 7.74 16.70
C GLU A 120 -38.19 6.40 16.47
N GLU A 121 -37.66 5.31 17.04
CA GLU A 121 -38.28 3.98 16.92
C GLU A 121 -39.67 3.94 17.56
N ARG A 122 -39.87 4.62 18.68
CA ARG A 122 -41.20 4.73 19.33
C ARG A 122 -42.22 5.44 18.44
N ILE A 123 -41.81 6.48 17.71
CA ILE A 123 -42.69 7.16 16.74
C ILE A 123 -43.03 6.24 15.58
N LEU A 124 -42.05 5.52 15.04
CA LEU A 124 -42.28 4.58 13.94
C LEU A 124 -43.24 3.45 14.34
N GLN A 125 -43.16 2.93 15.56
CA GLN A 125 -44.10 1.93 16.07
C GLN A 125 -45.54 2.45 16.11
N VAL A 126 -45.76 3.68 16.60
CA VAL A 126 -47.09 4.30 16.63
C VAL A 126 -47.63 4.50 15.20
N LEU A 127 -46.78 4.95 14.27
CA LEU A 127 -47.15 5.15 12.87
C LEU A 127 -47.44 3.84 12.13
N ARG A 128 -46.70 2.75 12.42
CA ARG A 128 -46.99 1.41 11.86
C ARG A 128 -48.37 0.88 12.29
N ASN A 129 -48.75 1.13 13.54
CA ASN A 129 -50.01 0.64 14.09
C ASN A 129 -51.23 1.44 13.61
N ARG A 130 -51.08 2.75 13.39
CA ARG A 130 -52.19 3.66 13.08
C ARG A 130 -52.20 4.21 11.65
N LYS A 131 -51.17 3.93 10.84
CA LYS A 131 -50.90 4.44 9.47
C LYS A 131 -50.74 5.96 9.38
N THR A 132 -51.69 6.73 9.91
CA THR A 132 -51.68 8.19 9.93
C THR A 132 -52.04 8.68 11.34
N VAL A 133 -51.26 9.62 11.87
CA VAL A 133 -51.48 10.17 13.22
C VAL A 133 -51.20 11.67 13.21
N THR A 134 -52.01 12.44 13.93
CA THR A 134 -51.75 13.89 14.07
C THR A 134 -50.61 14.15 15.05
N GLN A 135 -49.91 15.28 14.87
CA GLN A 135 -48.84 15.68 15.79
C GLN A 135 -49.34 15.85 17.23
N ALA A 136 -50.58 16.32 17.41
CA ALA A 136 -51.19 16.48 18.74
C ALA A 136 -51.43 15.12 19.44
N GLU A 137 -51.87 14.11 18.69
CA GLU A 137 -52.04 12.76 19.22
C GLU A 137 -50.70 12.11 19.56
N LEU A 138 -49.65 12.31 18.76
CA LEU A 138 -48.31 11.80 19.06
C LEU A 138 -47.74 12.39 20.36
N VAL A 139 -48.01 13.67 20.64
CA VAL A 139 -47.65 14.31 21.93
C VAL A 139 -48.36 13.60 23.09
N GLN A 140 -49.64 13.27 22.93
CA GLN A 140 -50.43 12.61 23.97
C GLN A 140 -50.00 11.15 24.20
N ILE A 141 -49.73 10.41 23.12
CA ILE A 141 -49.38 8.98 23.18
C ILE A 141 -47.96 8.77 23.75
N LEU A 142 -47.00 9.60 23.35
CA LEU A 142 -45.58 9.41 23.68
C LEU A 142 -45.11 10.26 24.88
N GLY A 143 -45.94 11.18 25.37
CA GLY A 143 -45.62 12.06 26.51
C GLY A 143 -44.46 13.03 26.23
N PHE A 144 -44.14 13.28 24.96
CA PHE A 144 -43.05 14.18 24.58
C PHE A 144 -43.47 15.64 24.65
N SER A 145 -42.52 16.55 24.97
CA SER A 145 -42.78 17.99 24.85
C SER A 145 -42.95 18.38 23.36
N LYS A 146 -43.80 19.37 23.08
CA LYS A 146 -44.07 19.84 21.70
C LYS A 146 -42.79 20.21 20.94
N ALA A 147 -41.84 20.84 21.63
CA ALA A 147 -40.54 21.21 21.06
C ALA A 147 -39.65 20.00 20.74
N LYS A 148 -39.61 19.00 21.64
CA LYS A 148 -38.85 17.76 21.43
C LYS A 148 -39.39 16.98 20.23
N LEU A 149 -40.71 16.80 20.16
CA LEU A 149 -41.36 16.11 19.05
C LEU A 149 -41.17 16.86 17.72
N SER A 150 -41.33 18.18 17.70
CA SER A 150 -41.13 18.96 16.47
C SER A 150 -39.71 18.84 15.92
N LYS A 151 -38.70 18.87 16.80
CA LYS A 151 -37.29 18.70 16.41
C LYS A 151 -37.03 17.30 15.85
N LEU A 152 -37.58 16.28 16.49
CA LEU A 152 -37.38 14.89 16.10
C LEU A 152 -38.11 14.57 14.77
N LEU A 153 -39.33 15.06 14.60
CA LEU A 153 -40.06 14.95 13.32
C LEU A 153 -39.33 15.68 12.18
N ASN A 154 -38.72 16.85 12.43
CA ASN A 154 -37.89 17.53 11.42
C ASN A 154 -36.69 16.69 10.99
N GLN A 155 -36.03 16.01 11.94
CA GLN A 155 -34.90 15.14 11.64
C GLN A 155 -35.34 13.90 10.87
N MET A 156 -36.40 13.21 11.34
CA MET A 156 -36.94 12.02 10.67
C MET A 156 -37.45 12.31 9.25
N GLU A 157 -38.02 13.49 9.01
CA GLU A 157 -38.42 13.91 7.66
C GLU A 157 -37.19 14.18 6.77
N LYS A 158 -36.15 14.83 7.31
CA LYS A 158 -34.89 15.06 6.58
C LYS A 158 -34.17 13.76 6.21
N GLU A 159 -34.30 12.74 7.05
CA GLU A 159 -33.79 11.39 6.81
C GLU A 159 -34.72 10.54 5.91
N GLY A 160 -35.90 11.06 5.53
CA GLY A 160 -36.85 10.39 4.65
C GLY A 160 -37.64 9.26 5.31
N LEU A 161 -37.69 9.20 6.64
CA LEU A 161 -38.37 8.16 7.41
C LEU A 161 -39.88 8.39 7.56
N ILE A 162 -40.32 9.63 7.49
CA ILE A 162 -41.73 10.05 7.66
C ILE A 162 -42.08 11.17 6.67
N ARG A 163 -43.38 11.34 6.40
CA ARG A 163 -43.93 12.49 5.66
C ARG A 163 -44.85 13.30 6.55
N ARG A 164 -44.88 14.62 6.34
CA ARG A 164 -45.76 15.53 7.05
C ARG A 164 -46.61 16.32 6.08
N GLU A 165 -47.91 16.31 6.33
CA GLU A 165 -48.88 17.10 5.58
C GLU A 165 -49.60 18.07 6.51
N LYS A 166 -49.79 19.31 6.05
CA LYS A 166 -50.47 20.33 6.84
C LYS A 166 -51.97 20.02 6.87
N TYR A 167 -52.51 19.87 8.08
CA TYR A 167 -53.93 19.63 8.30
C TYR A 167 -54.51 20.61 9.32
N LYS A 168 -55.31 21.57 8.85
CA LYS A 168 -55.87 22.65 9.68
C LYS A 168 -54.79 23.40 10.46
N LYS A 169 -54.83 23.33 11.80
CA LYS A 169 -53.87 23.96 12.74
C LYS A 169 -52.75 23.00 13.19
N THR A 170 -52.65 21.80 12.61
CA THR A 170 -51.66 20.77 12.98
C THR A 170 -51.07 20.09 11.73
N PHE A 171 -50.18 19.13 11.93
CA PHE A 171 -49.61 18.31 10.87
C PHE A 171 -50.07 16.86 11.07
N ILE A 172 -50.45 16.21 9.98
CA ILE A 172 -50.62 14.75 9.92
C ILE A 172 -49.26 14.16 9.56
N ILE A 173 -48.85 13.13 10.30
CA ILE A 173 -47.63 12.39 10.05
C ILE A 173 -48.01 11.01 9.54
N SER A 174 -47.39 10.61 8.43
CA SER A 174 -47.57 9.31 7.79
C SER A 174 -46.21 8.68 7.48
N LEU A 175 -46.20 7.35 7.32
CA LEU A 175 -45.04 6.69 6.74
C LEU A 175 -44.96 7.03 5.24
N PRO A 176 -43.76 7.18 4.67
CA PRO A 176 -43.61 7.34 3.23
C PRO A 176 -44.15 6.10 2.54
N ASP A 177 -45.01 6.27 1.53
CA ASP A 177 -45.42 5.17 0.66
C ASP A 177 -44.18 4.55 0.04
N ARG A 178 -43.79 3.40 0.57
CA ARG A 178 -42.85 2.51 -0.09
C ARG A 178 -43.68 1.72 -1.07
N GLU A 179 -43.83 2.24 -2.29
CA GLU A 179 -44.13 1.37 -3.41
C GLU A 179 -43.00 0.35 -3.48
N HIS A 180 -43.33 -0.90 -3.14
CA HIS A 180 -42.44 -2.04 -3.23
C HIS A 180 -41.90 -2.09 -4.66
N THR A 181 -40.61 -1.80 -4.83
CA THR A 181 -39.82 -2.15 -6.02
C THR A 181 -39.02 -3.39 -5.71
#